data_AF-K0KGJ7-F1
#
_entry.id   AF-K0KGJ7-F1
#
_cell.length_a   1.000
_cell.length_b   1.000
_cell.length_c   1.000
_cell.angle_alpha   90.00
_cell.angle_beta   90.00
_cell.angle_gamma   90.00
#
_symmetry.space_group_name_H-M   'P 1'
#
loop_
_entity.id
_entity.type
_entity.pdbx_description
1 polymer ?
#
loop_
_entity_poly.entity_id
_entity_poly.type
_entity_poly.pdbx_seq_one_letter_code
_entity_poly.pdbx_strand_id
1 'polypeptide(L)'
;MFVKKSSVSSVGIIRRCLSTQRPPFYEVFPKKSIMNRVLFDLDSRHSYRKLYTVYENVYKTLDNDEEPVIPKFVDASDLMIMKKSLEAIRTRSHATNKHLLQLENELTEKAAEHGNNDAVSLLAYEAFMDKDAPKDDKEYAKELITKLLDMKHPLTTKLSADTCIQNGMVEEGEHLYLEFLKLENDTFLASEVYKGLGMLYFQRADLTKSKLYFEQSVKTGPLDKLAEVHYYLGQLTTNDADRSKYHLEISASQGFLQSFPLLGFLELNYFQNLTKAREWFKLGSEMGDVQCVIGLFDCFIKLDDLKIASRLYLNLRESLSNSKDQEAQTVWKHFIESRGDSINKVKDLVYSNETVTGNIVKDTLSSQLNKKTTDKNNRWGI
;
A
#
# COMPACT_ATOMS: atom_id res chain seq x y z
N MET A 1 30.58 -19.19 5.06
CA MET A 1 30.74 -20.00 3.82
C MET A 1 31.35 -19.05 2.81
N PHE A 2 32.58 -19.31 2.34
CA PHE A 2 33.39 -18.32 1.61
C PHE A 2 32.74 -17.95 0.26
N VAL A 3 32.38 -16.68 0.12
CA VAL A 3 31.94 -16.05 -1.13
C VAL A 3 33.15 -15.97 -2.07
N LYS A 4 33.10 -16.71 -3.17
CA LYS A 4 34.03 -16.51 -4.30
C LYS A 4 33.38 -15.49 -5.24
N LYS A 5 34.01 -14.32 -5.37
CA LYS A 5 33.73 -13.35 -6.43
C LYS A 5 33.88 -14.00 -7.80
N SER A 6 32.79 -14.13 -8.55
CA SER A 6 32.81 -14.23 -10.00
C SER A 6 32.80 -12.81 -10.57
N SER A 7 33.89 -12.45 -11.22
CA SER A 7 34.08 -11.18 -11.92
C SER A 7 33.07 -11.03 -13.07
N VAL A 8 32.12 -10.11 -12.94
CA VAL A 8 31.28 -9.67 -14.05
C VAL A 8 32.04 -8.59 -14.83
N SER A 9 32.46 -8.95 -16.03
CA SER A 9 33.13 -8.07 -16.97
C SER A 9 32.17 -7.07 -17.61
N SER A 10 32.45 -5.80 -17.33
CA SER A 10 32.19 -4.59 -18.11
C SER A 10 31.75 -4.77 -19.58
N VAL A 11 30.59 -4.21 -19.93
CA VAL A 11 30.28 -3.72 -21.29
C VAL A 11 29.85 -2.26 -21.18
N GLY A 12 30.64 -1.41 -21.84
CA GLY A 12 30.55 0.04 -21.74
C GLY A 12 29.34 0.65 -22.43
N ILE A 13 28.75 1.64 -21.76
CA ILE A 13 27.84 2.61 -22.37
C ILE A 13 28.43 4.01 -22.12
N ILE A 14 28.82 4.62 -23.24
CA ILE A 14 29.15 6.01 -23.54
C ILE A 14 29.02 6.99 -22.34
N ARG A 15 30.18 7.47 -21.87
CA ARG A 15 30.33 8.61 -20.96
C ARG A 15 29.68 9.87 -21.53
N ARG A 16 28.66 10.39 -20.85
CA ARG A 16 28.36 11.83 -20.84
C ARG A 16 28.84 12.41 -19.52
N CYS A 17 29.85 13.27 -19.59
CA CYS A 17 30.34 14.05 -18.46
C CYS A 17 29.26 15.00 -17.94
N LEU A 18 28.59 14.59 -16.87
CA LEU A 18 27.99 15.48 -15.88
C LEU A 18 28.55 15.00 -14.54
N SER A 19 29.07 15.92 -13.73
CA SER A 19 29.57 15.60 -12.39
C SER A 19 28.46 15.03 -11.52
N THR A 20 28.35 13.70 -11.46
CA THR A 20 27.39 12.94 -10.64
C THR A 20 28.01 12.60 -9.28
N GLN A 21 28.34 13.61 -8.46
CA GLN A 21 28.70 13.32 -7.08
C GLN A 21 27.42 13.14 -6.26
N ARG A 22 27.31 12.04 -5.50
CA ARG A 22 26.20 11.86 -4.57
C ARG A 22 26.10 13.06 -3.63
N PRO A 23 24.88 13.49 -3.29
CA PRO A 23 24.70 14.46 -2.23
C PRO A 23 25.34 13.95 -0.94
N PRO A 24 25.87 14.85 -0.11
CA PRO A 24 26.53 14.46 1.11
C PRO A 24 25.54 13.76 2.06
N PHE A 25 26.04 12.74 2.75
CA PHE A 25 25.22 11.81 3.53
C PHE A 25 24.28 12.51 4.53
N TYR A 26 24.75 13.56 5.20
CA TYR A 26 23.98 14.29 6.21
C TYR A 26 22.74 15.03 5.64
N GLU A 27 22.70 15.33 4.34
CA GLU A 27 21.55 15.97 3.69
C GLU A 27 20.46 14.96 3.35
N VAL A 28 20.86 13.73 3.04
CA VAL A 28 19.96 12.66 2.62
C VAL A 28 19.46 11.84 3.80
N PHE A 29 20.29 11.67 4.82
CA PHE A 29 20.00 10.77 5.92
C PHE A 29 18.96 11.32 6.89
N PRO A 30 18.06 10.48 7.44
CA PRO A 30 17.02 10.95 8.35
C PRO A 30 17.55 11.62 9.61
N LYS A 31 16.75 12.58 10.14
CA LYS A 31 17.07 13.29 11.40
C LYS A 31 17.24 12.29 12.55
N LYS A 32 18.19 12.58 13.44
CA LYS A 32 18.54 11.75 14.61
C LYS A 32 17.33 11.37 15.47
N SER A 33 16.38 12.28 15.70
CA SER A 33 15.19 12.02 16.53
C SER A 33 14.30 10.93 15.93
N ILE A 34 14.09 10.98 14.61
CA ILE A 34 13.29 10.01 13.87
C ILE A 34 13.99 8.65 13.89
N MET A 35 15.30 8.63 13.60
CA MET A 35 16.06 7.39 13.57
C MET A 35 16.13 6.72 14.95
N ASN A 36 16.34 7.48 16.03
CA ASN A 36 16.31 6.93 17.39
C ASN A 36 14.97 6.27 17.73
N ARG A 37 13.85 6.88 17.32
CA ARG A 37 12.52 6.30 17.55
C ARG A 37 12.36 4.99 16.79
N VAL A 38 12.75 4.96 15.52
CA VAL A 38 12.63 3.75 14.68
C VAL A 38 13.56 2.64 15.16
N LEU A 39 14.80 2.96 15.54
CA LEU A 39 15.73 1.98 16.10
C LEU A 39 15.24 1.41 17.43
N PHE A 40 14.55 2.22 18.23
CA PHE A 40 13.88 1.74 19.45
C PHE A 40 12.71 0.82 19.12
N ASP A 41 11.83 1.21 18.17
CA ASP A 41 10.70 0.37 17.72
C ASP A 41 11.17 -1.00 17.17
N LEU A 42 12.41 -1.09 16.68
CA LEU A 42 13.03 -2.30 16.12
C LEU A 42 13.94 -3.05 17.10
N ASP A 43 13.94 -2.67 18.39
CA ASP A 43 14.78 -3.26 19.44
C ASP A 43 16.28 -3.33 19.07
N SER A 44 16.80 -2.26 18.47
CA SER A 44 18.19 -2.21 18.04
C SER A 44 19.15 -2.30 19.23
N ARG A 45 20.12 -3.21 19.13
CA ARG A 45 21.16 -3.42 20.15
C ARG A 45 22.15 -2.26 20.25
N HIS A 46 22.30 -1.46 19.19
CA HIS A 46 23.30 -0.40 19.10
C HIS A 46 22.68 0.99 19.07
N SER A 47 23.36 1.93 19.71
CA SER A 47 22.97 3.34 19.64
C SER A 47 23.11 3.92 18.23
N TYR A 48 22.27 4.89 17.89
CA TYR A 48 22.38 5.68 16.66
C TYR A 48 23.80 6.14 16.33
N ARG A 49 24.57 6.61 17.32
CA ARG A 49 25.93 7.11 17.08
C ARG A 49 26.86 6.05 16.48
N LYS A 50 26.72 4.79 16.89
CA LYS A 50 27.51 3.66 16.38
C LYS A 50 27.03 3.24 14.99
N LEU A 51 25.72 3.17 14.77
CA LEU A 51 25.17 2.78 13.47
C LEU A 51 25.36 3.85 12.41
N TYR A 52 25.32 5.13 12.79
CA TYR A 52 25.54 6.27 11.88
C TYR A 52 26.90 6.17 11.18
N THR A 53 27.97 5.82 11.90
CA THR A 53 29.30 5.66 11.29
C THR A 53 29.35 4.52 10.29
N VAL A 54 28.54 3.47 10.49
CA VAL A 54 28.45 2.34 9.55
C VAL A 54 27.64 2.74 8.32
N TYR A 55 26.48 3.39 8.49
CA TYR A 55 25.72 3.92 7.36
C TYR A 55 26.55 4.87 6.51
N GLU A 56 27.28 5.80 7.15
CA GLU A 56 28.10 6.77 6.45
C GLU A 56 29.26 6.11 5.70
N ASN A 57 29.89 5.09 6.30
CA ASN A 57 30.95 4.32 5.66
C ASN A 57 30.41 3.62 4.40
N VAL A 58 29.35 2.83 4.55
CA VAL A 58 28.71 2.12 3.44
C VAL A 58 28.25 3.10 2.37
N TYR A 59 27.61 4.20 2.74
CA TYR A 59 27.11 5.18 1.78
C TYR A 59 28.22 5.82 0.94
N LYS A 60 29.38 6.11 1.54
CA LYS A 60 30.53 6.72 0.85
C LYS A 60 31.21 5.73 -0.09
N THR A 61 31.21 4.44 0.22
CA THR A 61 31.79 3.42 -0.65
C THR A 61 30.89 3.06 -1.82
N LEU A 62 29.59 3.41 -1.81
CA LEU A 62 28.68 3.07 -2.93
C LEU A 62 29.04 3.69 -4.28
N ASP A 63 29.86 4.74 -4.33
CA ASP A 63 30.34 5.36 -5.58
C ASP A 63 31.76 4.94 -5.97
N ASN A 64 32.46 4.24 -5.08
CA ASN A 64 33.81 3.76 -5.30
C ASN A 64 33.75 2.23 -5.41
N ASP A 65 34.60 1.60 -6.22
CA ASP A 65 34.67 0.12 -6.29
C ASP A 65 35.33 -0.50 -5.02
N GLU A 66 35.29 0.21 -3.88
CA GLU A 66 35.86 -0.19 -2.60
C GLU A 66 34.83 -0.92 -1.75
N GLU A 67 35.24 -1.99 -1.07
CA GLU A 67 34.36 -2.71 -0.14
C GLU A 67 34.21 -1.94 1.18
N PRO A 68 32.97 -1.75 1.69
CA PRO A 68 32.74 -1.11 2.98
C PRO A 68 33.32 -1.96 4.12
N VAL A 69 34.06 -1.31 5.00
CA VAL A 69 34.61 -1.97 6.19
C VAL A 69 33.55 -2.01 7.28
N ILE A 70 32.91 -3.16 7.45
CA ILE A 70 31.95 -3.39 8.52
C ILE A 70 32.69 -3.63 9.85
N PRO A 71 32.45 -2.82 10.90
CA PRO A 71 33.10 -3.02 12.18
C PRO A 71 32.72 -4.36 12.84
N LYS A 72 33.66 -5.00 13.53
CA LYS A 72 33.45 -6.31 14.20
C LYS A 72 32.34 -6.34 15.26
N PHE A 73 31.89 -5.18 15.74
CA PHE A 73 30.81 -5.10 16.73
C PHE A 73 29.41 -5.14 16.10
N VAL A 74 29.31 -5.04 14.77
CA VAL A 74 28.07 -5.13 14.01
C VAL A 74 28.00 -6.53 13.41
N ASP A 75 26.89 -7.23 13.65
CA ASP A 75 26.63 -8.51 13.01
C ASP A 75 25.64 -8.40 11.85
N ALA A 76 25.39 -9.54 11.20
CA ALA A 76 24.51 -9.62 10.05
C ALA A 76 23.05 -9.21 10.38
N SER A 77 22.61 -9.43 11.62
CA SER A 77 21.27 -9.06 12.09
C SER A 77 21.14 -7.56 12.33
N ASP A 78 22.20 -6.92 12.86
CA ASP A 78 22.25 -5.47 13.00
C ASP A 78 22.17 -4.76 11.64
N LEU A 79 22.82 -5.30 10.60
CA LEU A 79 22.72 -4.78 9.23
C LEU A 79 21.29 -4.88 8.70
N MET A 80 20.57 -5.96 8.99
CA MET A 80 19.15 -6.08 8.64
C MET A 80 18.26 -5.10 9.42
N ILE A 81 18.55 -4.84 10.71
CA ILE A 81 17.87 -3.77 11.46
C ILE A 81 18.14 -2.41 10.83
N MET A 82 19.37 -2.17 10.39
CA MET A 82 19.74 -0.94 9.71
C MET A 82 18.99 -0.74 8.39
N LYS A 83 18.80 -1.81 7.61
CA LYS A 83 17.96 -1.79 6.41
C LYS A 83 16.49 -1.53 6.76
N LYS A 84 15.95 -2.27 7.73
CA LYS A 84 14.54 -2.16 8.17
C LYS A 84 14.21 -0.77 8.69
N SER A 85 15.15 -0.07 9.34
CA SER A 85 14.90 1.29 9.83
C SER A 85 14.76 2.32 8.69
N LEU A 86 15.56 2.19 7.63
CA LEU A 86 15.45 3.03 6.43
C LEU A 86 14.12 2.77 5.71
N GLU A 87 13.76 1.49 5.55
CA GLU A 87 12.49 1.08 4.99
C GLU A 87 11.29 1.62 5.78
N ALA A 88 11.32 1.49 7.12
CA ALA A 88 10.25 2.02 7.98
C ALA A 88 10.08 3.54 7.82
N ILE A 89 11.18 4.28 7.65
CA ILE A 89 11.13 5.72 7.40
C ILE A 89 10.55 6.01 6.02
N ARG A 90 11.00 5.29 4.98
CA ARG A 90 10.48 5.40 3.62
C ARG A 90 8.98 5.14 3.55
N THR A 91 8.49 4.11 4.23
CA THR A 91 7.06 3.79 4.31
C THR A 91 6.29 4.89 5.04
N ARG A 92 6.78 5.37 6.19
CA ARG A 92 6.13 6.43 6.98
C ARG A 92 6.11 7.79 6.26
N SER A 93 7.14 8.10 5.46
CA SER A 93 7.24 9.38 4.75
C SER A 93 6.58 9.38 3.37
N HIS A 94 6.15 8.21 2.86
CA HIS A 94 5.66 8.02 1.49
C HIS A 94 6.59 8.62 0.41
N ALA A 95 7.89 8.66 0.67
CA ALA A 95 8.87 9.33 -0.17
C ALA A 95 10.06 8.40 -0.42
N THR A 96 10.39 8.18 -1.70
CA THR A 96 11.47 7.29 -2.11
C THR A 96 12.69 8.12 -2.51
N ASN A 97 13.77 8.01 -1.74
CA ASN A 97 15.06 8.57 -2.11
C ASN A 97 15.94 7.48 -2.74
N LYS A 98 16.35 7.67 -4.00
CA LYS A 98 17.17 6.70 -4.74
C LYS A 98 18.46 6.33 -4.01
N HIS A 99 19.12 7.28 -3.35
CA HIS A 99 20.39 7.04 -2.69
C HIS A 99 20.23 6.24 -1.39
N LEU A 100 19.14 6.45 -0.65
CA LEU A 100 18.81 5.63 0.51
C LEU A 100 18.38 4.22 0.10
N LEU A 101 17.67 4.08 -1.02
CA LEU A 101 17.32 2.77 -1.55
C LEU A 101 18.56 1.96 -1.95
N GLN A 102 19.55 2.59 -2.59
CA GLN A 102 20.83 1.94 -2.88
C GLN A 102 21.57 1.53 -1.59
N LEU A 103 21.50 2.35 -0.54
CA LEU A 103 22.06 2.01 0.77
C LEU A 103 21.30 0.84 1.42
N GLU A 104 19.96 0.79 1.32
CA GLU A 104 19.15 -0.35 1.78
C GLU A 104 19.59 -1.66 1.11
N ASN A 105 19.81 -1.64 -0.21
CA ASN A 105 20.23 -2.81 -0.98
C ASN A 105 21.62 -3.29 -0.57
N GLU A 106 22.60 -2.38 -0.51
CA GLU A 106 23.97 -2.72 -0.10
C GLU A 106 24.03 -3.29 1.32
N LEU A 107 23.25 -2.73 2.26
CA LEU A 107 23.16 -3.28 3.61
C LEU A 107 22.60 -4.72 3.61
N THR A 108 21.70 -5.03 2.68
CA THR A 108 21.14 -6.37 2.50
C THR A 108 22.20 -7.33 1.95
N GLU A 109 22.96 -6.91 0.93
CA GLU A 109 24.09 -7.68 0.38
C GLU A 109 25.13 -8.00 1.45
N LYS A 110 25.54 -6.99 2.23
CA LYS A 110 26.49 -7.21 3.33
C LYS A 110 25.91 -8.08 4.44
N ALA A 111 24.62 -7.96 4.76
CA ALA A 111 23.99 -8.89 5.70
C ALA A 111 24.04 -10.35 5.19
N ALA A 112 23.82 -10.57 3.89
CA ALA A 112 23.88 -11.89 3.29
C ALA A 112 25.31 -12.46 3.27
N GLU A 113 26.31 -11.66 2.90
CA GLU A 113 27.73 -12.03 2.97
C GLU A 113 28.16 -12.43 4.39
N HIS A 114 27.63 -11.73 5.40
CA HIS A 114 27.85 -12.02 6.81
C HIS A 114 27.00 -13.19 7.35
N GLY A 115 26.21 -13.86 6.49
CA GLY A 115 25.51 -15.10 6.82
C GLY A 115 24.11 -14.92 7.39
N ASN A 116 23.45 -13.79 7.16
CA ASN A 116 22.04 -13.63 7.53
C ASN A 116 21.13 -14.34 6.50
N ASN A 117 20.38 -15.35 6.95
CA ASN A 117 19.51 -16.15 6.09
C ASN A 117 18.30 -15.36 5.53
N ASP A 118 17.78 -14.36 6.26
CA ASP A 118 16.73 -13.48 5.73
C ASP A 118 17.26 -12.68 4.54
N ALA A 119 18.45 -12.11 4.67
CA ALA A 119 19.10 -11.36 3.59
C ALA A 119 19.39 -12.25 2.38
N VAL A 120 19.93 -13.46 2.60
CA VAL A 120 20.14 -14.45 1.53
C VAL A 120 18.82 -14.80 0.85
N SER A 121 17.75 -15.01 1.62
CA SER A 121 16.42 -15.30 1.07
C SER A 121 15.92 -14.15 0.19
N LEU A 122 16.01 -12.90 0.67
CA LEU A 122 15.55 -11.73 -0.10
C LEU A 122 16.28 -11.60 -1.43
N LEU A 123 17.61 -11.68 -1.42
CA LEU A 123 18.43 -11.57 -2.63
C LEU A 123 18.22 -12.74 -3.60
N ALA A 124 18.05 -13.96 -3.07
CA ALA A 124 17.77 -15.12 -3.91
C ALA A 124 16.42 -14.99 -4.62
N TYR A 125 15.37 -14.51 -3.93
CA TYR A 125 14.08 -14.27 -4.57
C TYR A 125 14.13 -13.10 -5.56
N GLU A 126 14.90 -12.05 -5.28
CA GLU A 126 15.12 -10.95 -6.21
C GLU A 126 15.73 -11.46 -7.52
N ALA A 127 16.84 -12.21 -7.45
CA ALA A 127 17.49 -12.79 -8.62
C ALA A 127 16.62 -13.85 -9.34
N PHE A 128 15.84 -14.64 -8.59
CA PHE A 128 14.95 -15.66 -9.16
C PHE A 128 13.77 -15.05 -9.92
N MET A 129 13.18 -13.98 -9.40
CA MET A 129 12.00 -13.32 -9.98
C MET A 129 12.35 -12.28 -11.04
N ASP A 130 13.59 -11.80 -11.07
CA ASP A 130 14.06 -10.89 -12.12
C ASP A 130 14.00 -11.55 -13.49
N LYS A 131 13.34 -10.90 -14.45
CA LYS A 131 13.21 -11.40 -15.82
C LYS A 131 14.54 -11.34 -16.57
N ASP A 132 15.36 -10.33 -16.28
CA ASP A 132 16.58 -10.01 -17.00
C ASP A 132 17.84 -10.66 -16.39
N ALA A 133 17.71 -11.28 -15.21
CA ALA A 133 18.82 -11.97 -14.56
C ALA A 133 19.37 -13.14 -15.41
N PRO A 134 20.71 -13.30 -15.47
CA PRO A 134 21.37 -14.42 -16.14
C PRO A 134 20.85 -15.77 -15.69
N LYS A 135 20.89 -16.76 -16.59
CA LYS A 135 20.41 -18.11 -16.29
C LYS A 135 21.18 -18.75 -15.12
N ASP A 136 22.50 -18.57 -15.09
CA ASP A 136 23.36 -19.12 -14.04
C ASP A 136 23.01 -18.53 -12.67
N ASP A 137 22.71 -17.23 -12.60
CA ASP A 137 22.30 -16.56 -11.37
C ASP A 137 20.93 -17.07 -10.87
N LYS A 138 19.99 -17.34 -11.79
CA LYS A 138 18.70 -17.95 -11.46
C LYS A 138 18.84 -19.37 -10.95
N GLU A 139 19.75 -20.16 -11.52
CA GLU A 139 20.02 -21.52 -11.06
C GLU A 139 20.66 -21.50 -9.66
N TYR A 140 21.63 -20.61 -9.43
CA TYR A 140 22.23 -20.44 -8.10
C TYR A 140 21.21 -19.95 -7.05
N ALA A 141 20.35 -18.99 -7.40
CA ALA A 141 19.27 -18.53 -6.54
C ALA A 141 18.32 -19.68 -6.13
N LYS A 142 17.95 -20.56 -7.07
CA LYS A 142 17.14 -21.74 -6.78
C LYS A 142 17.84 -22.70 -5.81
N GLU A 143 19.14 -22.92 -5.96
CA GLU A 143 19.90 -23.74 -5.02
C GLU A 143 19.87 -23.16 -3.61
N LEU A 144 20.02 -21.83 -3.48
CA LEU A 144 19.96 -21.13 -2.19
C LEU A 144 18.57 -21.24 -1.56
N ILE A 145 17.51 -21.01 -2.33
CA ILE A 145 16.13 -21.15 -1.88
C ILE A 145 15.87 -22.58 -1.39
N THR A 146 16.31 -23.59 -2.14
CA THR A 146 16.15 -25.01 -1.78
C THR A 146 16.84 -25.32 -0.45
N LYS A 147 18.09 -24.88 -0.28
CA LYS A 147 18.83 -25.05 0.99
C LYS A 147 18.12 -24.40 2.16
N LEU A 148 17.57 -23.19 1.98
CA LEU A 148 16.84 -22.47 3.02
C LEU A 148 15.50 -23.14 3.36
N LEU A 149 14.80 -23.72 2.37
CA LEU A 149 13.60 -24.52 2.58
C LEU A 149 13.90 -25.82 3.35
N ASP A 150 14.99 -26.51 3.03
CA ASP A 150 15.44 -27.69 3.78
C ASP A 150 15.74 -27.36 5.25
N MET A 151 16.24 -26.14 5.49
CA MET A 151 16.45 -25.60 6.84
C MET A 151 15.17 -25.12 7.52
N LYS A 152 14.01 -25.21 6.86
CA LYS A 152 12.72 -24.68 7.32
C LYS A 152 12.80 -23.20 7.70
N HIS A 153 13.46 -22.41 6.85
CA HIS A 153 13.63 -20.99 7.09
C HIS A 153 12.30 -20.22 6.91
N PRO A 154 11.76 -19.55 7.95
CA PRO A 154 10.40 -19.00 7.92
C PRO A 154 10.16 -18.03 6.76
N LEU A 155 11.03 -17.03 6.55
CA LEU A 155 10.84 -16.07 5.48
C LEU A 155 10.85 -16.73 4.09
N THR A 156 11.71 -17.73 3.88
CA THR A 156 11.80 -18.46 2.60
C THR A 156 10.55 -19.30 2.36
N THR A 157 10.02 -19.97 3.38
CA THR A 157 8.75 -20.70 3.29
C THR A 157 7.60 -19.77 2.91
N LYS A 158 7.52 -18.58 3.53
CA LYS A 158 6.51 -17.56 3.19
C LYS A 158 6.67 -17.07 1.76
N LEU A 159 7.88 -16.70 1.34
CA LEU A 159 8.14 -16.22 -0.03
C LEU A 159 7.88 -17.31 -1.08
N SER A 160 8.16 -18.58 -0.76
CA SER A 160 7.80 -19.72 -1.61
C SER A 160 6.29 -19.81 -1.80
N ALA A 161 5.53 -19.69 -0.71
CA ALA A 161 4.07 -19.70 -0.74
C ALA A 161 3.52 -18.55 -1.60
N ASP A 162 3.99 -17.32 -1.37
CA ASP A 162 3.63 -16.15 -2.17
C ASP A 162 3.87 -16.40 -3.67
N THR A 163 5.04 -16.97 -4.00
CA THR A 163 5.45 -17.26 -5.38
C THR A 163 4.57 -18.34 -6.02
N CYS A 164 4.27 -19.43 -5.30
CA CYS A 164 3.38 -20.48 -5.77
C CYS A 164 1.99 -19.92 -6.10
N ILE A 165 1.44 -19.09 -5.20
CA ILE A 165 0.12 -18.47 -5.40
C ILE A 165 0.12 -17.53 -6.60
N GLN A 166 1.14 -16.68 -6.75
CA GLN A 166 1.29 -15.79 -7.92
C GLN A 166 1.36 -16.56 -9.24
N ASN A 167 1.95 -17.76 -9.24
CA ASN A 167 2.05 -18.63 -10.40
C ASN A 167 0.81 -19.54 -10.60
N GLY A 168 -0.25 -19.39 -9.79
CA GLY A 168 -1.48 -20.17 -9.89
C GLY A 168 -1.43 -21.55 -9.20
N MET A 169 -0.32 -21.91 -8.56
CA MET A 169 -0.15 -23.14 -7.78
C MET A 169 -0.70 -22.94 -6.36
N VAL A 170 -2.02 -22.72 -6.27
CA VAL A 170 -2.68 -22.27 -5.04
C VAL A 170 -2.63 -23.31 -3.93
N GLU A 171 -2.76 -24.60 -4.26
CA GLU A 171 -2.75 -25.70 -3.28
C GLU A 171 -1.37 -25.86 -2.61
N GLU A 172 -0.30 -25.80 -3.40
CA GLU A 172 1.08 -25.84 -2.89
C GLU A 172 1.40 -24.62 -2.02
N GLY A 173 0.96 -23.43 -2.46
CA GLY A 173 1.15 -22.20 -1.70
C GLY A 173 0.40 -22.22 -0.37
N GLU A 174 -0.84 -22.74 -0.34
CA GLU A 174 -1.58 -22.96 0.90
C GLU A 174 -0.85 -23.92 1.83
N HIS A 175 -0.34 -25.03 1.31
CA HIS A 175 0.44 -25.99 2.10
C HIS A 175 1.65 -25.32 2.75
N LEU A 176 2.42 -24.55 1.98
CA LEU A 176 3.58 -23.81 2.48
C LEU A 176 3.21 -22.75 3.54
N TYR A 177 2.09 -22.05 3.38
CA TYR A 177 1.59 -21.15 4.43
C TYR A 177 1.24 -21.91 5.71
N LEU A 178 0.61 -23.07 5.61
CA LEU A 178 0.31 -23.90 6.78
C LEU A 178 1.59 -24.45 7.43
N GLU A 179 2.63 -24.75 6.64
CA GLU A 179 3.95 -25.09 7.17
C GLU A 179 4.62 -23.91 7.87
N PHE A 180 4.56 -22.72 7.29
CA PHE A 180 5.05 -21.50 7.92
C PHE A 180 4.43 -21.31 9.31
N LEU A 181 3.10 -21.47 9.42
CA LEU A 181 2.40 -21.30 10.70
C LEU A 181 2.76 -22.35 11.75
N LYS A 182 3.34 -23.50 11.36
CA LYS A 182 3.91 -24.47 12.30
C LYS A 182 5.27 -24.02 12.84
N LEU A 183 5.98 -23.16 12.11
CA LEU A 183 7.27 -22.59 12.50
C LEU A 183 7.07 -21.34 13.36
N GLU A 184 6.24 -20.42 12.90
CA GLU A 184 5.93 -19.15 13.56
C GLU A 184 4.45 -18.79 13.40
N ASN A 185 3.75 -18.59 14.52
CA ASN A 185 2.32 -18.26 14.52
C ASN A 185 1.97 -16.94 15.24
N ASP A 186 2.95 -16.30 15.89
CA ASP A 186 2.75 -15.07 16.68
C ASP A 186 3.79 -14.01 16.31
N THR A 187 3.97 -13.81 15.01
CA THR A 187 4.89 -12.81 14.45
C THR A 187 4.19 -11.92 13.43
N PHE A 188 4.82 -10.79 13.10
CA PHE A 188 4.35 -9.92 12.03
C PHE A 188 4.20 -10.67 10.70
N LEU A 189 5.15 -11.56 10.38
CA LEU A 189 5.08 -12.41 9.19
C LEU A 189 3.90 -13.38 9.25
N ALA A 190 3.61 -13.95 10.43
CA ALA A 190 2.42 -14.79 10.61
C ALA A 190 1.12 -14.02 10.34
N SER A 191 1.05 -12.73 10.69
CA SER A 191 -0.10 -11.88 10.35
C SER A 191 -0.31 -11.78 8.83
N GLU A 192 0.76 -11.61 8.05
CA GLU A 192 0.68 -11.60 6.58
C GLU A 192 0.25 -12.95 6.02
N VAL A 193 0.75 -14.05 6.58
CA VAL A 193 0.37 -15.42 6.18
C VAL A 193 -1.11 -15.70 6.50
N TYR A 194 -1.57 -15.30 7.69
CA TYR A 194 -2.99 -15.39 8.05
C TYR A 194 -3.87 -14.56 7.12
N LYS A 195 -3.45 -13.35 6.75
CA LYS A 195 -4.13 -12.54 5.73
C LYS A 195 -4.20 -13.30 4.41
N GLY A 196 -3.08 -13.88 3.95
CA GLY A 196 -3.00 -14.66 2.71
C GLY A 196 -3.97 -15.85 2.71
N LEU A 197 -3.96 -16.66 3.77
CA LEU A 197 -4.91 -17.77 3.94
C LEU A 197 -6.36 -17.26 3.98
N GLY A 198 -6.63 -16.19 4.73
CA GLY A 198 -7.94 -15.56 4.80
C GLY A 198 -8.48 -15.19 3.41
N MET A 199 -7.64 -14.63 2.55
CA MET A 199 -7.95 -14.30 1.16
C MET A 199 -8.21 -15.54 0.30
N LEU A 200 -7.39 -16.59 0.41
CA LEU A 200 -7.58 -17.84 -0.32
C LEU A 200 -8.94 -18.49 0.01
N TYR A 201 -9.26 -18.58 1.30
CA TYR A 201 -10.55 -19.13 1.74
C TYR A 201 -11.73 -18.22 1.38
N PHE A 202 -11.54 -16.89 1.36
CA PHE A 202 -12.54 -15.95 0.88
C PHE A 202 -12.89 -16.21 -0.60
N GLN A 203 -11.87 -16.37 -1.44
CA GLN A 203 -12.03 -16.66 -2.87
C GLN A 203 -12.70 -18.01 -3.14
N ARG A 204 -12.47 -19.01 -2.27
CA ARG A 204 -13.14 -20.33 -2.32
C ARG A 204 -14.54 -20.34 -1.68
N ALA A 205 -15.05 -19.19 -1.23
CA ALA A 205 -16.31 -19.04 -0.51
C ALA A 205 -16.42 -19.81 0.81
N ASP A 206 -15.31 -20.23 1.42
CA ASP A 206 -15.29 -20.73 2.81
C ASP A 206 -15.16 -19.54 3.76
N LEU A 207 -16.28 -18.84 3.94
CA LEU A 207 -16.36 -17.60 4.72
C LEU A 207 -16.03 -17.81 6.19
N THR A 208 -16.26 -19.02 6.72
CA THR A 208 -16.01 -19.34 8.13
C THR A 208 -14.52 -19.42 8.40
N LYS A 209 -13.77 -20.17 7.58
CA LYS A 209 -12.30 -20.21 7.71
C LYS A 209 -11.65 -18.88 7.35
N SER A 210 -12.17 -18.22 6.32
CA SER A 210 -11.69 -16.89 5.92
C SER A 210 -11.75 -15.91 7.10
N LYS A 211 -12.92 -15.80 7.75
CA LYS A 211 -13.11 -14.97 8.94
C LYS A 211 -12.14 -15.34 10.06
N LEU A 212 -12.00 -16.64 10.37
CA LEU A 212 -11.09 -17.11 11.42
C LEU A 212 -9.65 -16.64 11.17
N TYR A 213 -9.14 -16.80 9.95
CA TYR A 213 -7.77 -16.39 9.62
C TYR A 213 -7.60 -14.88 9.62
N PHE A 214 -8.58 -14.11 9.13
CA PHE A 214 -8.53 -12.66 9.25
C PHE A 214 -8.53 -12.18 10.72
N GLU A 215 -9.30 -12.81 11.61
CA GLU A 215 -9.27 -12.51 13.04
C GLU A 215 -7.89 -12.83 13.65
N GLN A 216 -7.24 -13.93 13.25
CA GLN A 216 -5.86 -14.22 13.67
C GLN A 216 -4.86 -13.20 13.13
N SER A 217 -5.02 -12.74 11.89
CA SER A 217 -4.18 -11.70 11.28
C SER A 217 -4.25 -10.39 12.08
N VAL A 218 -5.44 -9.98 12.51
CA VAL A 218 -5.63 -8.79 13.36
C VAL A 218 -5.00 -8.95 14.74
N LYS A 219 -5.00 -10.17 15.29
CA LYS A 219 -4.42 -10.44 16.61
C LYS A 219 -2.89 -10.30 16.62
N THR A 220 -2.22 -10.70 15.55
CA THR A 220 -0.74 -10.80 15.50
C THR A 220 -0.08 -9.65 14.74
N GLY A 221 -0.83 -8.90 13.92
CA GLY A 221 -0.31 -7.85 13.07
C GLY A 221 -0.41 -6.44 13.68
N PRO A 222 0.44 -5.50 13.23
CA PRO A 222 0.34 -4.10 13.61
C PRO A 222 -0.85 -3.45 12.89
N LEU A 223 -1.57 -2.59 13.61
CA LEU A 223 -2.82 -2.00 13.16
C LEU A 223 -2.67 -1.24 11.83
N ASP A 224 -1.52 -0.60 11.60
CA ASP A 224 -1.24 0.27 10.45
C ASP A 224 -1.13 -0.45 9.09
N LYS A 225 -1.04 -1.79 9.10
CA LYS A 225 -0.89 -2.59 7.87
C LYS A 225 -2.09 -3.49 7.57
N LEU A 226 -3.18 -3.34 8.32
CA LEU A 226 -4.30 -4.27 8.30
C LEU A 226 -5.61 -3.68 7.77
N ALA A 227 -5.56 -2.51 7.12
CA ALA A 227 -6.73 -1.84 6.56
C ALA A 227 -7.62 -2.78 5.70
N GLU A 228 -6.98 -3.55 4.83
CA GLU A 228 -7.64 -4.52 3.95
C GLU A 228 -8.29 -5.68 4.73
N VAL A 229 -7.60 -6.20 5.75
CA VAL A 229 -8.14 -7.29 6.60
C VAL A 229 -9.38 -6.82 7.35
N HIS A 230 -9.35 -5.61 7.90
CA HIS A 230 -10.50 -4.98 8.53
C HIS A 230 -11.65 -4.77 7.53
N TYR A 231 -11.36 -4.39 6.29
CA TYR A 231 -12.40 -4.28 5.25
C TYR A 231 -13.11 -5.62 5.00
N TYR A 232 -12.37 -6.73 4.87
CA TYR A 232 -12.97 -8.06 4.68
C TYR A 232 -13.72 -8.54 5.92
N LEU A 233 -13.20 -8.30 7.12
CA LEU A 233 -13.92 -8.60 8.36
C LEU A 233 -15.23 -7.82 8.47
N GLY A 234 -15.23 -6.55 8.05
CA GLY A 234 -16.45 -5.74 7.97
C GLY A 234 -17.53 -6.38 7.09
N GLN A 235 -17.15 -6.94 5.95
CA GLN A 235 -18.06 -7.66 5.05
C GLN A 235 -18.50 -9.02 5.60
N LEU A 236 -17.60 -9.75 6.27
CA LEU A 236 -17.88 -11.07 6.84
C LEU A 236 -18.72 -10.99 8.13
N THR A 237 -18.84 -9.81 8.74
CA THR A 237 -19.60 -9.56 9.96
C THR A 237 -20.91 -8.82 9.73
N THR A 238 -21.45 -8.85 8.51
CA THR A 238 -22.71 -8.17 8.14
C THR A 238 -23.94 -8.56 8.97
N ASN A 239 -23.94 -9.74 9.58
CA ASN A 239 -24.99 -10.16 10.53
C ASN A 239 -25.01 -9.30 11.82
N ASP A 240 -23.91 -8.63 12.14
CA ASP A 240 -23.71 -7.80 13.31
C ASP A 240 -23.25 -6.42 12.84
N ALA A 241 -24.21 -5.51 12.66
CA ALA A 241 -23.96 -4.20 12.09
C ALA A 241 -22.97 -3.37 12.90
N ASP A 242 -22.93 -3.52 14.23
CA ASP A 242 -22.00 -2.80 15.10
C ASP A 242 -20.57 -3.31 14.90
N ARG A 243 -20.37 -4.62 14.79
CA ARG A 243 -19.06 -5.19 14.46
C ARG A 243 -18.61 -4.84 13.05
N SER A 244 -19.52 -4.92 12.08
CA SER A 244 -19.23 -4.54 10.70
C SER A 244 -18.76 -3.08 10.64
N LYS A 245 -19.50 -2.18 11.29
CA LYS A 245 -19.14 -0.77 11.45
C LYS A 245 -17.76 -0.59 12.07
N TYR A 246 -17.48 -1.25 13.19
CA TYR A 246 -16.19 -1.14 13.88
C TYR A 246 -15.00 -1.47 12.95
N HIS A 247 -15.09 -2.59 12.21
CA HIS A 247 -14.02 -2.96 11.30
C HIS A 247 -13.92 -2.01 10.10
N LEU A 248 -15.05 -1.58 9.53
CA LEU A 248 -15.07 -0.63 8.41
C LEU A 248 -14.53 0.75 8.82
N GLU A 249 -14.82 1.24 10.03
CA GLU A 249 -14.29 2.50 10.56
C GLU A 249 -12.76 2.44 10.69
N ILE A 250 -12.21 1.34 11.22
CA ILE A 250 -10.75 1.15 11.28
C ILE A 250 -10.14 1.16 9.89
N SER A 251 -10.73 0.41 8.95
CA SER A 251 -10.25 0.35 7.57
C SER A 251 -10.30 1.72 6.87
N ALA A 252 -11.40 2.45 7.01
CA ALA A 252 -11.57 3.80 6.46
C ALA A 252 -10.62 4.81 7.10
N SER A 253 -10.34 4.70 8.41
CA SER A 253 -9.39 5.57 9.10
C SER A 253 -7.95 5.44 8.59
N GLN A 254 -7.61 4.28 8.01
CA GLN A 254 -6.34 4.01 7.34
C GLN A 254 -6.34 4.43 5.86
N GLY A 255 -7.44 5.03 5.37
CA GLY A 255 -7.57 5.51 4.00
C GLY A 255 -7.88 4.41 2.99
N PHE A 256 -8.43 3.27 3.41
CA PHE A 256 -8.83 2.22 2.48
C PHE A 256 -10.11 2.63 1.73
N LEU A 257 -9.96 2.95 0.44
CA LEU A 257 -10.98 3.58 -0.39
C LEU A 257 -12.31 2.80 -0.41
N GLN A 258 -12.22 1.48 -0.54
CA GLN A 258 -13.38 0.60 -0.68
C GLN A 258 -14.25 0.53 0.59
N SER A 259 -13.73 0.98 1.74
CA SER A 259 -14.47 1.00 3.00
C SER A 259 -15.46 2.16 3.09
N PHE A 260 -15.19 3.29 2.44
CA PHE A 260 -16.05 4.47 2.49
C PHE A 260 -17.49 4.22 1.99
N PRO A 261 -17.72 3.61 0.81
CA PRO A 261 -19.08 3.38 0.34
C PRO A 261 -19.83 2.40 1.25
N LEU A 262 -19.19 1.31 1.69
CA LEU A 262 -19.83 0.34 2.60
C LEU A 262 -20.23 0.98 3.93
N LEU A 263 -19.33 1.76 4.54
CA LEU A 263 -19.60 2.45 5.80
C LEU A 263 -20.68 3.52 5.64
N GLY A 264 -20.64 4.29 4.53
CA GLY A 264 -21.66 5.28 4.21
C GLY A 264 -23.04 4.66 4.02
N PHE A 265 -23.16 3.54 3.28
CA PHE A 265 -24.42 2.84 3.10
C PHE A 265 -24.92 2.18 4.39
N LEU A 266 -24.02 1.67 5.22
CA LEU A 266 -24.36 1.13 6.54
C LEU A 266 -24.95 2.21 7.45
N GLU A 267 -24.31 3.39 7.52
CA GLU A 267 -24.84 4.54 8.28
C GLU A 267 -26.16 5.07 7.68
N LEU A 268 -26.29 5.10 6.35
CA LEU A 268 -27.48 5.61 5.66
C LEU A 268 -28.71 4.71 5.81
N ASN A 269 -28.52 3.39 5.73
CA ASN A 269 -29.61 2.43 5.61
C ASN A 269 -29.93 1.73 6.93
N TYR A 270 -28.91 1.34 7.70
CA TYR A 270 -29.10 0.61 8.95
C TYR A 270 -29.24 1.57 10.15
N PHE A 271 -28.24 2.43 10.36
CA PHE A 271 -28.22 3.36 11.51
C PHE A 271 -29.04 4.65 11.27
N GLN A 272 -29.44 4.90 10.02
CA GLN A 272 -30.18 6.09 9.60
C GLN A 272 -29.49 7.43 9.97
N ASN A 273 -28.17 7.41 10.09
CA ASN A 273 -27.37 8.59 10.41
C ASN A 273 -26.93 9.31 9.14
N LEU A 274 -27.81 10.18 8.62
CA LEU A 274 -27.58 10.91 7.38
C LEU A 274 -26.34 11.82 7.44
N THR A 275 -26.05 12.41 8.60
CA THR A 275 -24.90 13.32 8.77
C THR A 275 -23.59 12.57 8.60
N LYS A 276 -23.44 11.43 9.30
CA LYS A 276 -22.24 10.58 9.19
C LYS A 276 -22.11 9.94 7.82
N ALA A 277 -23.22 9.42 7.27
CA ALA A 277 -23.21 8.84 5.93
C ALA A 277 -22.69 9.85 4.90
N ARG A 278 -23.16 11.10 4.96
CA ARG A 278 -22.70 12.18 4.08
C ARG A 278 -21.21 12.47 4.24
N GLU A 279 -20.68 12.46 5.46
CA GLU A 279 -19.25 12.69 5.71
C GLU A 279 -18.39 11.58 5.07
N TRP A 280 -18.76 10.32 5.28
CA TRP A 280 -18.05 9.18 4.69
C TRP A 280 -18.10 9.18 3.17
N PHE A 281 -19.27 9.41 2.58
CA PHE A 281 -19.39 9.50 1.14
C PHE A 281 -18.67 10.72 0.57
N LYS A 282 -18.62 11.85 1.29
CA LYS A 282 -17.86 13.02 0.86
C LYS A 282 -16.36 12.68 0.75
N LEU A 283 -15.79 12.05 1.77
CA LEU A 283 -14.39 11.61 1.76
C LEU A 283 -14.09 10.70 0.57
N GLY A 284 -14.91 9.67 0.34
CA GLY A 284 -14.73 8.78 -0.81
C GLY A 284 -14.90 9.48 -2.16
N SER A 285 -15.84 10.44 -2.26
CA SER A 285 -16.05 11.21 -3.50
C SER A 285 -14.87 12.14 -3.83
N GLU A 286 -14.21 12.71 -2.82
CA GLU A 286 -12.99 13.52 -3.00
C GLU A 286 -11.82 12.68 -3.50
N MET A 287 -11.82 11.38 -3.21
CA MET A 287 -10.88 10.39 -3.74
C MET A 287 -11.31 9.79 -5.10
N GLY A 288 -12.44 10.23 -5.65
CA GLY A 288 -12.93 9.81 -6.97
C GLY A 288 -13.78 8.54 -6.97
N ASP A 289 -14.24 8.05 -5.82
CA ASP A 289 -15.12 6.87 -5.75
C ASP A 289 -16.55 7.19 -6.23
N VAL A 290 -16.98 6.54 -7.31
CA VAL A 290 -18.29 6.73 -7.94
C VAL A 290 -19.44 6.25 -7.04
N GLN A 291 -19.26 5.15 -6.30
CA GLN A 291 -20.28 4.64 -5.39
C GLN A 291 -20.54 5.63 -4.25
N CYS A 292 -19.51 6.35 -3.82
CA CYS A 292 -19.66 7.43 -2.86
C CYS A 292 -20.42 8.63 -3.42
N VAL A 293 -20.21 9.00 -4.70
CA VAL A 293 -21.02 10.04 -5.36
C VAL A 293 -22.49 9.64 -5.43
N ILE A 294 -22.78 8.37 -5.74
CA ILE A 294 -24.13 7.81 -5.72
C ILE A 294 -24.73 7.88 -4.30
N GLY A 295 -23.96 7.49 -3.28
CA GLY A 295 -24.38 7.58 -1.88
C GLY A 295 -24.66 9.01 -1.41
N LEU A 296 -23.87 10.00 -1.88
CA LEU A 296 -24.14 11.41 -1.64
C LEU A 296 -25.47 11.84 -2.27
N PHE A 297 -25.74 11.44 -3.52
CA PHE A 297 -27.03 11.70 -4.16
C PHE A 297 -28.19 11.19 -3.30
N ASP A 298 -28.10 9.93 -2.84
CA ASP A 298 -29.14 9.34 -1.98
C ASP A 298 -29.29 10.11 -0.65
N CYS A 299 -28.19 10.58 -0.05
CA CYS A 299 -28.24 11.42 1.15
C CYS A 299 -28.96 12.75 0.90
N PHE A 300 -28.65 13.45 -0.20
CA PHE A 300 -29.28 14.74 -0.51
C PHE A 300 -30.76 14.61 -0.88
N ILE A 301 -31.16 13.50 -1.52
CA ILE A 301 -32.57 13.19 -1.74
C ILE A 301 -33.30 13.01 -0.41
N LYS A 302 -32.72 12.26 0.54
CA LYS A 302 -33.33 12.07 1.87
C LYS A 302 -33.38 13.35 2.71
N LEU A 303 -32.44 14.28 2.49
CA LEU A 303 -32.39 15.59 3.13
C LEU A 303 -33.23 16.65 2.41
N ASP A 304 -33.92 16.29 1.32
CA ASP A 304 -34.71 17.18 0.46
C ASP A 304 -33.92 18.36 -0.14
N ASP A 305 -32.59 18.24 -0.23
CA ASP A 305 -31.73 19.21 -0.93
C ASP A 305 -31.62 18.85 -2.41
N LEU A 306 -32.73 19.07 -3.12
CA LEU A 306 -32.86 18.68 -4.52
C LEU A 306 -31.93 19.46 -5.46
N LYS A 307 -31.44 20.64 -5.04
CA LYS A 307 -30.51 21.46 -5.84
C LYS A 307 -29.11 20.85 -5.90
N ILE A 308 -28.62 20.30 -4.80
CA ILE A 308 -27.32 19.62 -4.80
C ILE A 308 -27.47 18.25 -5.46
N ALA A 309 -28.57 17.54 -5.19
CA ALA A 309 -28.87 16.27 -5.86
C ALA A 309 -28.92 16.41 -7.40
N SER A 310 -29.45 17.51 -7.94
CA SER A 310 -29.48 17.77 -9.39
C SER A 310 -28.10 17.95 -10.00
N ARG A 311 -27.21 18.69 -9.33
CA ARG A 311 -25.82 18.84 -9.78
C ARG A 311 -25.09 17.50 -9.76
N LEU A 312 -25.25 16.71 -8.71
CA LEU A 312 -24.64 15.38 -8.63
C LEU A 312 -25.16 14.44 -9.72
N TYR A 313 -26.47 14.48 -10.00
CA TYR A 313 -27.06 13.73 -11.10
C TYR A 313 -26.47 14.12 -12.46
N LEU A 314 -26.30 15.42 -12.74
CA LEU A 314 -25.67 15.88 -13.98
C LEU A 314 -24.20 15.44 -14.07
N ASN A 315 -23.44 15.56 -12.99
CA ASN A 315 -22.05 15.11 -12.93
C ASN A 315 -21.93 13.60 -13.17
N LEU A 316 -22.81 12.79 -12.56
CA LEU A 316 -22.87 11.34 -12.76
C LEU A 316 -23.24 11.00 -14.20
N ARG A 317 -24.21 11.72 -14.79
CA ARG A 317 -24.59 11.55 -16.19
C ARG A 317 -23.40 11.83 -17.11
N GLU A 318 -22.76 12.99 -16.97
CA GLU A 318 -21.62 13.36 -17.81
C GLU A 318 -20.46 12.37 -17.67
N SER A 319 -20.16 11.95 -16.44
CA SER A 319 -19.03 11.06 -16.15
C SER A 319 -19.27 9.60 -16.56
N LEU A 320 -20.51 9.09 -16.41
CA LEU A 320 -20.81 7.66 -16.61
C LEU A 320 -21.55 7.38 -17.92
N SER A 321 -22.46 8.25 -18.37
CA SER A 321 -23.24 8.00 -19.60
C SER A 321 -22.42 8.24 -20.86
N ASN A 322 -21.49 9.20 -20.83
CA ASN A 322 -20.64 9.55 -21.97
C ASN A 322 -19.29 8.80 -21.95
N SER A 323 -19.04 7.98 -20.92
CA SER A 323 -17.84 7.17 -20.84
C SER A 323 -17.85 6.09 -21.92
N LYS A 324 -16.67 5.81 -22.49
CA LYS A 324 -16.45 4.68 -23.39
C LYS A 324 -16.30 3.34 -22.65
N ASP A 325 -16.18 3.40 -21.33
CA ASP A 325 -16.03 2.24 -20.47
C ASP A 325 -17.39 1.53 -20.25
N GLN A 326 -17.40 0.22 -20.48
CA GLN A 326 -18.59 -0.63 -20.37
C GLN A 326 -19.01 -0.83 -18.91
N GLU A 327 -18.08 -0.82 -17.97
CA GLU A 327 -18.39 -0.91 -16.54
C GLU A 327 -19.10 0.36 -16.05
N ALA A 328 -18.56 1.54 -16.37
CA ALA A 328 -19.20 2.82 -16.07
C ALA A 328 -20.64 2.93 -16.63
N GLN A 329 -20.87 2.46 -17.87
CA GLN A 329 -22.21 2.44 -18.45
C GLN A 329 -23.16 1.46 -17.74
N THR A 330 -22.65 0.34 -17.25
CA THR A 330 -23.44 -0.64 -16.49
C THR A 330 -23.85 -0.06 -15.14
N VAL A 331 -22.92 0.61 -14.44
CA VAL A 331 -23.21 1.34 -13.20
C VAL A 331 -24.27 2.42 -13.44
N TRP A 332 -24.17 3.16 -14.55
CA TRP A 332 -25.16 4.17 -14.91
C TRP A 332 -26.57 3.60 -15.14
N LYS A 333 -26.68 2.48 -15.88
CA LYS A 333 -27.96 1.80 -16.08
C LYS A 333 -28.59 1.38 -14.76
N HIS A 334 -27.81 0.71 -13.92
CA HIS A 334 -28.26 0.29 -12.59
C HIS A 334 -28.68 1.49 -11.72
N PHE A 335 -27.94 2.60 -11.79
CA PHE A 335 -28.30 3.83 -11.07
C PHE A 335 -29.66 4.38 -11.52
N ILE A 336 -29.94 4.45 -12.82
CA ILE A 336 -31.24 4.92 -13.34
C ILE A 336 -32.36 3.98 -12.91
N GLU A 337 -32.17 2.67 -13.07
CA GLU A 337 -33.20 1.66 -12.78
C GLU A 337 -33.55 1.63 -11.29
N SER A 338 -32.55 1.70 -10.40
CA SER A 338 -32.75 1.65 -8.95
C SER A 338 -33.34 2.93 -8.35
N ARG A 339 -33.16 4.10 -9.00
CA ARG A 339 -33.48 5.42 -8.43
C ARG A 339 -34.44 6.25 -9.28
N GLY A 340 -35.23 5.60 -10.14
CA GLY A 340 -36.14 6.27 -11.09
C GLY A 340 -36.99 7.38 -10.45
N ASP A 341 -37.63 7.09 -9.31
CA ASP A 341 -38.48 8.06 -8.60
C ASP A 341 -37.71 9.27 -8.07
N SER A 342 -36.56 9.03 -7.44
CA SER A 342 -35.66 10.07 -6.92
C SER A 342 -35.11 10.94 -8.06
N ILE A 343 -34.80 10.32 -9.20
CA ILE A 343 -34.31 11.02 -10.39
C ILE A 343 -35.41 11.90 -11.00
N ASN A 344 -36.66 11.43 -11.05
CA ASN A 344 -37.77 12.22 -11.58
C ASN A 344 -37.97 13.52 -10.78
N LYS A 345 -37.93 13.46 -9.44
CA LYS A 345 -38.00 14.64 -8.56
C LYS A 345 -36.93 15.69 -8.88
N VAL A 346 -35.76 15.24 -9.32
CA VAL A 346 -34.60 16.08 -9.59
C VAL A 346 -34.58 16.57 -11.03
N LYS A 347 -35.06 15.77 -11.99
CA LYS A 347 -35.17 16.14 -13.41
C LYS A 347 -36.06 17.36 -13.61
N ASP A 348 -37.17 17.46 -12.88
CA ASP A 348 -38.08 18.61 -12.96
C ASP A 348 -37.38 19.95 -12.63
N LEU A 349 -36.37 19.90 -11.75
CA LEU A 349 -35.53 21.04 -11.40
C LEU A 349 -34.40 21.33 -12.41
N VAL A 350 -33.97 20.32 -13.17
CA VAL A 350 -32.99 20.50 -14.25
C VAL A 350 -33.67 21.20 -15.44
N TYR A 351 -34.86 20.73 -15.85
CA TYR A 351 -35.60 21.29 -16.97
C TYR A 351 -36.11 22.72 -16.73
N SER A 352 -36.46 23.06 -15.48
CA SER A 352 -36.83 24.43 -15.09
C SER A 352 -35.64 25.40 -15.09
N ASN A 353 -34.42 24.91 -14.84
CA ASN A 353 -33.22 25.75 -14.96
C ASN A 353 -32.76 25.91 -16.42
N GLU A 354 -32.80 24.85 -17.24
CA GLU A 354 -32.43 24.93 -18.66
C GLU A 354 -33.34 25.89 -19.47
N THR A 355 -34.62 25.99 -19.09
CA THR A 355 -35.56 26.95 -19.71
C THR A 355 -35.34 28.40 -19.26
N VAL A 356 -34.69 28.65 -18.12
CA VAL A 356 -34.35 30.00 -17.64
C VAL A 356 -32.92 30.41 -18.03
N THR A 357 -32.00 29.46 -18.21
CA THR A 357 -30.58 29.71 -18.52
C THR A 357 -30.26 29.77 -20.01
N GLY A 358 -31.26 29.81 -20.89
CA GLY A 358 -31.06 30.09 -22.32
C GLY A 358 -30.43 31.46 -22.62
N ASN A 359 -30.38 32.38 -21.64
CA ASN A 359 -29.92 33.76 -21.87
C ASN A 359 -28.84 34.34 -20.93
N ILE A 360 -28.26 33.60 -19.97
CA ILE A 360 -27.30 34.24 -19.02
C ILE A 360 -26.00 33.44 -18.75
N VAL A 361 -25.89 32.14 -19.05
CA VAL A 361 -24.74 31.33 -18.59
C VAL A 361 -23.58 31.26 -19.60
N LYS A 362 -23.08 32.41 -20.05
CA LYS A 362 -21.75 32.47 -20.68
C LYS A 362 -20.67 33.19 -19.85
N ASP A 363 -21.03 33.98 -18.84
CA ASP A 363 -20.05 34.91 -18.24
C ASP A 363 -19.68 34.66 -16.76
N THR A 364 -20.14 33.59 -16.10
CA THR A 364 -19.91 33.45 -14.64
C THR A 364 -19.15 32.20 -14.19
N LEU A 365 -18.80 31.27 -15.09
CA LEU A 365 -18.07 30.04 -14.75
C LEU A 365 -16.55 30.10 -15.00
N SER A 366 -16.04 31.15 -15.65
CA SER A 366 -14.60 31.35 -15.87
C SER A 366 -13.90 32.14 -14.74
N SER A 367 -14.63 32.76 -13.80
CA SER A 367 -14.06 33.68 -12.82
C SER A 367 -13.81 33.09 -11.42
N GLN A 368 -14.26 31.87 -11.13
CA GLN A 368 -14.01 31.21 -9.83
C GLN A 368 -13.04 30.01 -9.89
N LEU A 369 -12.62 29.58 -11.09
CA LEU A 369 -11.62 28.52 -11.28
C LEU A 369 -10.21 29.03 -11.65
N ASN A 370 -10.02 30.36 -11.85
CA ASN A 370 -8.75 30.94 -12.30
C ASN A 370 -8.12 31.99 -11.36
N LYS A 371 -8.39 31.93 -10.06
CA LYS A 371 -7.62 32.69 -9.05
C LYS A 371 -7.05 31.78 -7.96
N LYS A 372 -5.96 31.06 -8.31
CA LYS A 372 -4.73 30.92 -7.48
C LYS A 372 -3.71 30.01 -8.19
N THR A 373 -3.08 30.55 -9.22
CA THR A 373 -1.79 30.09 -9.74
C THR A 373 -0.92 31.31 -10.02
N THR A 374 -0.48 31.99 -8.97
CA THR A 374 0.76 32.79 -8.93
C THR A 374 1.01 33.25 -7.49
N ASP A 375 1.85 32.52 -6.76
CA ASP A 375 3.01 33.10 -6.07
C ASP A 375 3.86 31.98 -5.46
N LYS A 376 4.89 31.59 -6.21
CA LYS A 376 6.08 30.95 -5.64
C LYS A 376 6.91 32.07 -5.03
N ASN A 377 6.86 32.20 -3.70
CA ASN A 377 8.02 32.47 -2.83
C ASN A 377 7.55 32.68 -1.38
N ASN A 378 8.31 32.09 -0.45
CA ASN A 378 8.17 32.17 1.01
C ASN A 378 6.95 31.50 1.64
N ARG A 379 7.07 30.19 1.92
CA ARG A 379 6.23 29.55 2.94
C ARG A 379 6.93 28.42 3.73
N TRP A 380 8.21 28.62 4.05
CA TRP A 380 8.88 27.89 5.15
C TRP A 380 9.79 28.86 5.88
N GLY A 381 9.32 29.36 7.02
CA GLY A 381 10.14 30.01 8.04
C GLY A 381 10.58 29.00 9.09
N ILE A 382 11.12 27.85 8.65
CA ILE A 382 11.85 26.84 9.42
C ILE A 382 12.90 26.24 8.49
#